data_AF-A0A088EXC5-F1
#
_entry.id   AF-A0A088EXC5-F1
#
_cell.length_a   1.000
_cell.length_b   1.000
_cell.length_c   1.000
_cell.angle_alpha   90.00
_cell.angle_beta   90.00
_cell.angle_gamma   90.00
#
_symmetry.space_group_name_H-M   'P 1'
#
loop_
_entity.id
_entity.type
_entity.pdbx_description
1 polymer ?
#
loop_
_entity_poly.entity_id
_entity_poly.type
_entity_poly.pdbx_seq_one_letter_code
_entity_poly.pdbx_strand_id
1 'polypeptide(L)'
;MNPGRLLFLLSICLVLFFSRAKSSSARIALYIQDTSRRDKKLVNFDTTKMDTALVVGEKLSAEEKMAEKQVAYKSIYFWGDTKNMVTLPHQGGLAINLNKLYNLLSRQGRASRRLQRQFEREFEQDKVLAQWNALSEAYTPLTGDSLIKFRIYYQPSYKWLRHSDHYDQIAYVQNNLKNYLDSVVIIHQRLSLPKLEILNP
;
A
#
# COMPACT_ATOMS: atom_id res chain seq x y z
N MET A 1 16.41 -10.06 57.21
CA MET A 1 15.73 -10.33 55.92
C MET A 1 14.27 -9.96 56.10
N ASN A 2 13.81 -8.84 55.54
CA ASN A 2 12.51 -8.26 55.90
C ASN A 2 11.35 -9.00 55.20
N PRO A 3 10.39 -9.58 55.94
CA PRO A 3 9.33 -10.42 55.37
C PRO A 3 8.43 -9.65 54.39
N GLY A 4 8.30 -8.33 54.57
CA GLY A 4 7.53 -7.46 53.67
C GLY A 4 8.12 -7.34 52.25
N ARG A 5 9.44 -7.45 52.07
CA ARG A 5 10.06 -7.41 50.72
C ARG A 5 9.83 -8.69 49.93
N LEU A 6 9.70 -9.83 50.62
CA LEU A 6 9.49 -11.13 50.00
C LEU A 6 8.03 -11.28 49.51
N LEU A 7 7.07 -10.76 50.29
CA LEU A 7 5.67 -10.67 49.89
C LEU A 7 5.43 -9.71 48.71
N PHE A 8 6.17 -8.59 48.66
CA PHE A 8 6.09 -7.65 47.54
C PHE A 8 6.64 -8.24 46.23
N LEU A 9 7.73 -9.01 46.30
CA LEU A 9 8.29 -9.70 45.14
C LEU A 9 7.39 -10.86 44.66
N LEU A 10 6.74 -11.59 45.57
CA LEU A 10 5.76 -12.63 45.22
C LEU A 10 4.51 -12.04 44.54
N SER A 11 4.05 -10.86 44.98
CA SER A 11 2.94 -10.14 44.35
C SER A 11 3.25 -9.74 42.91
N ILE A 12 4.45 -9.21 42.65
CA ILE A 12 4.90 -8.84 41.30
C ILE A 12 5.03 -10.08 40.40
N CYS A 13 5.52 -11.20 40.94
CA CYS A 13 5.60 -12.46 40.19
C CYS A 13 4.21 -13.01 39.79
N LEU A 14 3.21 -12.91 40.66
CA LEU A 14 1.84 -13.33 40.35
C LEU A 14 1.20 -12.47 39.24
N VAL A 15 1.41 -11.15 39.26
CA VAL A 15 0.88 -10.24 38.23
C VAL A 15 1.53 -10.50 36.87
N LEU A 16 2.84 -10.78 36.84
CA LEU A 16 3.54 -11.13 35.60
C LEU A 16 3.13 -12.50 35.05
N PHE A 17 2.78 -13.46 35.90
CA PHE A 17 2.25 -14.77 35.47
C PHE A 17 0.86 -14.66 34.81
N PHE A 18 -0.04 -13.81 35.33
CA PHE A 18 -1.39 -13.65 34.76
C PHE A 18 -1.43 -12.80 33.47
N SER A 19 -0.46 -11.90 33.27
CA SER A 19 -0.40 -11.03 32.09
C SER A 19 0.07 -11.71 30.79
N ARG A 20 0.46 -12.99 30.84
CA ARG A 20 0.97 -13.74 29.67
C ARG A 20 -0.06 -14.67 29.06
N ALA A 21 -1.25 -14.15 28.75
CA ALA A 21 -2.25 -14.89 27.97
C ALA A 21 -3.08 -13.95 27.09
N LYS A 22 -2.53 -13.61 25.93
CA LYS A 22 -3.21 -13.49 24.61
C LYS A 22 -2.22 -12.90 23.60
N SER A 23 -1.24 -13.71 23.21
CA SER A 23 -0.58 -13.56 21.92
C SER A 23 -1.41 -14.33 20.90
N SER A 24 -2.38 -13.68 20.27
CA SER A 24 -3.03 -14.24 19.08
C SER A 24 -2.03 -14.21 17.92
N SER A 25 -1.19 -15.24 17.86
CA SER A 25 -0.47 -15.59 16.65
C SER A 25 -1.52 -16.07 15.65
N ALA A 26 -1.91 -15.17 14.73
CA ALA A 26 -2.61 -15.59 13.53
C ALA A 26 -1.63 -16.44 12.71
N ARG A 27 -1.73 -17.77 12.86
CA ARG A 27 -1.08 -18.71 11.96
C ARG A 27 -1.84 -18.67 10.64
N ILE A 28 -1.29 -17.97 9.66
CA ILE A 28 -1.72 -18.11 8.27
C ILE A 28 -1.24 -19.50 7.81
N ALA A 29 -2.12 -20.49 7.89
CA ALA A 29 -1.91 -21.77 7.23
C ALA A 29 -2.27 -21.60 5.76
N LEU A 30 -1.27 -21.33 4.92
CA LEU A 30 -1.41 -21.44 3.47
C LEU A 30 -1.55 -22.92 3.12
N TYR A 31 -2.76 -23.35 2.77
CA TYR A 31 -2.98 -24.66 2.15
C TYR A 31 -2.80 -24.50 0.65
N ILE A 32 -1.65 -24.93 0.12
CA ILE A 32 -1.49 -25.16 -1.31
C ILE A 32 -2.08 -26.54 -1.58
N GLN A 33 -3.28 -26.60 -2.17
CA GLN A 33 -3.79 -27.85 -2.70
C GLN A 33 -3.20 -28.06 -4.10
N ASP A 34 -2.30 -29.04 -4.19
CA ASP A 34 -1.70 -29.49 -5.44
C ASP A 34 -2.63 -30.53 -6.09
N THR A 35 -3.43 -30.12 -7.07
CA THR A 35 -4.33 -31.02 -7.80
C THR A 35 -3.59 -31.71 -8.94
N SER A 36 -2.68 -32.63 -8.61
CA SER A 36 -2.01 -33.49 -9.59
C SER A 36 -2.19 -34.99 -9.29
N ARG A 37 -3.41 -35.43 -8.96
CA ARG A 37 -3.81 -36.82 -9.17
C ARG A 37 -5.24 -36.88 -9.69
N ARG A 38 -5.37 -37.15 -10.99
CA ARG A 38 -6.63 -37.57 -11.61
C ARG A 38 -6.94 -39.00 -11.17
N ASP A 39 -7.69 -39.16 -10.09
CA ASP A 39 -8.37 -40.42 -9.79
C ASP A 39 -9.78 -40.40 -10.37
N LYS A 40 -9.99 -41.20 -11.41
CA LYS A 40 -11.25 -41.32 -12.17
C LYS A 40 -12.19 -42.29 -11.45
N LYS A 41 -12.68 -41.94 -10.27
CA LYS A 41 -13.76 -42.69 -9.58
C LYS A 41 -14.19 -41.89 -8.35
N LEU A 42 -15.05 -40.88 -8.54
CA LEU A 42 -15.87 -40.20 -7.54
C LEU A 42 -16.67 -39.12 -8.28
N VAL A 43 -17.48 -39.57 -9.22
CA VAL A 43 -18.53 -38.76 -9.85
C VAL A 43 -19.74 -38.92 -8.93
N ASN A 44 -20.32 -37.80 -8.48
CA ASN A 44 -21.55 -37.68 -7.67
C ASN A 44 -21.38 -37.60 -6.14
N PHE A 45 -20.69 -36.59 -5.65
CA PHE A 45 -21.19 -35.78 -4.53
C PHE A 45 -20.71 -34.35 -4.78
N ASP A 46 -21.65 -33.47 -5.11
CA ASP A 46 -21.39 -32.06 -5.42
C ASP A 46 -20.56 -31.45 -4.30
N THR A 47 -19.32 -31.16 -4.65
CA THR A 47 -18.32 -30.57 -3.78
C THR A 47 -18.78 -29.17 -3.45
N THR A 48 -18.93 -28.88 -2.16
CA THR A 48 -19.20 -27.58 -1.54
C THR A 48 -19.02 -26.39 -2.49
N LYS A 49 -20.13 -25.82 -2.99
CA LYS A 49 -20.11 -24.52 -3.66
C LYS A 49 -19.55 -23.51 -2.66
N MET A 50 -18.34 -23.05 -2.89
CA MET A 50 -17.80 -21.92 -2.13
C MET A 50 -18.55 -20.69 -2.60
N ASP A 51 -19.47 -20.20 -1.76
CA ASP A 51 -20.01 -18.85 -1.95
C ASP A 51 -18.83 -17.88 -1.88
N THR A 52 -18.47 -17.32 -3.03
CA THR A 52 -17.49 -16.25 -3.09
C THR A 52 -18.16 -15.02 -2.50
N ALA A 53 -17.88 -14.74 -1.24
CA ALA A 53 -18.28 -13.48 -0.64
C ALA A 53 -17.45 -12.37 -1.31
N LEU A 54 -18.10 -11.63 -2.21
CA LEU A 54 -17.57 -10.36 -2.67
C LEU A 54 -17.56 -9.40 -1.48
N VAL A 55 -16.43 -9.28 -0.81
CA VAL A 55 -16.21 -8.19 0.16
C VAL A 55 -16.11 -6.91 -0.65
N VAL A 56 -17.26 -6.31 -0.96
CA VAL A 56 -17.34 -4.96 -1.53
C VAL A 56 -17.02 -4.00 -0.39
N GLY A 57 -15.73 -3.85 -0.10
CA GLY A 57 -15.26 -2.76 0.74
C GLY A 57 -15.62 -1.43 0.08
N GLU A 58 -16.18 -0.51 0.85
CA GLU A 58 -16.42 0.85 0.39
C GLU A 58 -15.09 1.47 -0.07
N LYS A 59 -15.06 2.02 -1.29
CA LYS A 59 -13.87 2.67 -1.83
C LYS A 59 -13.70 4.04 -1.17
N LEU A 60 -13.11 4.05 0.02
CA LEU A 60 -12.73 5.28 0.71
C LEU A 60 -11.85 6.15 -0.19
N SER A 61 -12.15 7.45 -0.25
CA SER A 61 -11.31 8.42 -0.98
C SER A 61 -9.91 8.47 -0.37
N ALA A 62 -8.92 8.92 -1.16
CA ALA A 62 -7.56 9.12 -0.66
C ALA A 62 -7.53 10.03 0.58
N GLU A 63 -8.35 11.08 0.57
CA GLU A 63 -8.54 12.02 1.68
C GLU A 63 -9.10 11.35 2.93
N GLU A 64 -10.11 10.50 2.77
CA GLU A 64 -10.76 9.80 3.89
C GLU A 64 -9.81 8.80 4.52
N LYS A 65 -9.08 8.02 3.71
CA LYS A 65 -8.04 7.11 4.20
C LYS A 65 -6.94 7.86 4.96
N MET A 66 -6.54 9.02 4.47
CA MET A 66 -5.54 9.85 5.16
C MET A 66 -6.09 10.41 6.47
N ALA A 67 -7.34 10.87 6.49
CA ALA A 67 -8.00 11.37 7.70
C ALA A 67 -8.13 10.26 8.75
N GLU A 68 -8.52 9.05 8.35
CA GLU A 68 -8.58 7.88 9.22
C GLU A 68 -7.20 7.56 9.80
N LYS A 69 -6.14 7.56 8.98
CA LYS A 69 -4.76 7.39 9.45
C LYS A 69 -4.35 8.49 10.43
N GLN A 70 -4.77 9.74 10.23
CA GLN A 70 -4.47 10.83 11.16
C GLN A 70 -5.13 10.64 12.52
N VAL A 71 -6.37 10.17 12.54
CA VAL A 71 -7.11 9.87 13.78
C VAL A 71 -6.50 8.64 14.48
N ALA A 72 -6.33 7.54 13.75
CA ALA A 72 -5.81 6.28 14.29
C ALA A 72 -4.38 6.42 14.83
N TYR A 73 -3.53 7.19 14.14
CA TYR A 73 -2.11 7.36 14.48
C TYR A 73 -1.80 8.74 15.06
N LYS A 74 -2.74 9.34 15.81
CA LYS A 74 -2.58 10.68 16.42
C LYS A 74 -1.27 10.84 17.21
N SER A 75 -0.85 9.81 17.94
CA SER A 75 0.42 9.81 18.68
C SER A 75 1.63 9.94 17.76
N ILE A 76 1.63 9.24 16.61
CA ILE A 76 2.69 9.34 15.60
C ILE A 76 2.74 10.74 15.00
N TYR A 77 1.58 11.35 14.74
CA TYR A 77 1.51 12.74 14.28
C TYR A 77 2.07 13.73 15.32
N PHE A 78 1.73 13.53 16.60
CA PHE A 78 2.28 14.31 17.71
C PHE A 78 3.81 14.19 17.84
N TRP A 79 4.34 12.96 17.86
CA TRP A 79 5.77 12.71 18.02
C TRP A 79 6.61 13.11 16.80
N GLY A 80 6.02 13.18 15.61
CA GLY A 80 6.71 13.67 14.42
C GLY A 80 6.62 15.17 14.19
N ASP A 81 5.76 15.90 14.93
CA ASP A 81 5.71 17.36 14.85
C ASP A 81 7.00 17.99 15.38
N THR A 82 7.67 18.70 14.47
CA THR A 82 8.93 19.42 14.69
C THR A 82 8.86 20.85 14.14
N LYS A 83 7.67 21.34 13.76
CA LYS A 83 7.51 22.70 13.25
C LYS A 83 7.41 23.69 14.42
N ASN A 84 7.82 24.94 14.22
CA ASN A 84 7.70 26.01 15.25
C ASN A 84 8.39 25.65 16.57
N MET A 85 9.62 25.09 16.50
CA MET A 85 10.41 24.79 17.69
C MET A 85 10.91 26.06 18.38
N VAL A 86 11.13 27.11 17.61
CA VAL A 86 11.52 28.43 18.10
C VAL A 86 10.48 29.42 17.60
N THR A 87 9.87 30.14 18.52
CA THR A 87 8.98 31.25 18.20
C THR A 87 9.60 32.56 18.68
N LEU A 88 9.58 33.57 17.82
CA LEU A 88 10.04 34.92 18.14
C LEU A 88 8.80 35.78 18.44
N PRO A 89 8.48 36.05 19.72
CA PRO A 89 7.45 37.04 20.06
C PRO A 89 7.86 38.43 19.58
N HIS A 90 6.88 39.22 19.11
CA HIS A 90 7.05 40.59 18.58
C HIS A 90 7.66 41.57 19.59
N GLN A 91 7.63 41.25 20.90
CA GLN A 91 8.14 42.11 21.98
C GLN A 91 9.56 41.72 22.45
N GLY A 92 10.32 41.00 21.63
CA GLY A 92 11.69 40.58 21.95
C GLY A 92 11.71 39.37 22.89
N GLY A 93 12.43 38.32 22.49
CA GLY A 93 12.55 37.08 23.24
C GLY A 93 12.70 35.87 22.32
N LEU A 94 13.23 34.78 22.85
CA LEU A 94 13.37 33.50 22.15
C LEU A 94 12.60 32.45 22.95
N ALA A 95 11.42 32.04 22.47
CA ALA A 95 10.65 30.98 23.09
C ALA A 95 10.95 29.64 22.38
N ILE A 96 11.50 28.70 23.12
CA ILE A 96 11.85 27.37 22.61
C ILE A 96 10.84 26.34 23.12
N ASN A 97 10.29 25.53 22.21
CA ASN A 97 9.44 24.41 22.57
C ASN A 97 10.29 23.14 22.80
N LEU A 98 10.58 22.85 24.07
CA LEU A 98 11.43 21.71 24.47
C LEU A 98 10.85 20.36 24.02
N ASN A 99 9.53 20.19 24.02
CA ASN A 99 8.89 18.95 23.56
C ASN A 99 9.18 18.71 22.07
N LYS A 100 9.13 19.75 21.24
CA LYS A 100 9.44 19.61 19.80
C LYS A 100 10.93 19.41 19.54
N LEU A 101 11.80 20.01 20.34
CA LEU A 101 13.24 19.70 20.29
C LEU A 101 13.51 18.24 20.67
N TYR A 102 12.85 17.74 21.73
CA TYR A 102 12.94 16.32 22.10
C TYR A 102 12.41 15.42 20.98
N ASN A 103 11.29 15.77 20.35
CA ASN A 103 10.76 15.05 19.20
C ASN A 103 11.74 15.05 18.02
N LEU A 104 12.46 16.15 17.79
CA LEU A 104 13.46 16.22 16.74
C LEU A 104 14.63 15.26 17.00
N LEU A 105 15.19 15.25 18.20
CA LEU A 105 16.39 14.45 18.52
C LEU A 105 16.06 12.98 18.86
N SER A 106 14.89 12.72 19.43
CA SER A 106 14.52 11.39 19.92
C SER A 106 14.46 10.34 18.81
N ARG A 107 14.79 9.09 19.18
CA ARG A 107 14.65 7.94 18.27
C ARG A 107 13.19 7.73 17.87
N GLN A 108 12.27 7.97 18.81
CA GLN A 108 10.83 7.87 18.59
C GLN A 108 10.34 8.91 17.57
N GLY A 109 10.68 10.18 17.73
CA GLY A 109 10.27 11.20 16.75
C GLY A 109 10.88 10.99 15.37
N ARG A 110 12.12 10.48 15.28
CA ARG A 110 12.71 10.04 13.99
C ARG A 110 11.91 8.92 13.33
N ALA A 111 11.51 7.90 14.09
CA ALA A 111 10.68 6.79 13.59
C ALA A 111 9.28 7.28 13.17
N SER A 112 8.66 8.15 13.98
CA SER A 112 7.36 8.74 13.69
C SER A 112 7.37 9.55 12.38
N ARG A 113 8.41 10.36 12.14
CA ARG A 113 8.57 11.08 10.87
C ARG A 113 8.77 10.15 9.68
N ARG A 114 9.48 9.03 9.84
CA ARG A 114 9.63 8.03 8.77
C ARG A 114 8.28 7.43 8.39
N LEU A 115 7.46 7.13 9.40
CA LEU A 115 6.13 6.59 9.21
C LEU A 115 5.18 7.63 8.59
N GLN A 116 5.19 8.88 9.04
CA GLN A 116 4.43 9.97 8.39
C GLN A 116 4.78 10.11 6.90
N ARG A 117 6.07 10.05 6.54
CA ARG A 117 6.48 10.08 5.12
C ARG A 117 5.97 8.87 4.33
N GLN A 118 5.81 7.72 4.97
CA GLN A 118 5.20 6.55 4.33
C GLN A 118 3.72 6.78 4.06
N PHE A 119 2.99 7.33 5.04
CA PHE A 119 1.58 7.70 4.85
C PHE A 119 1.40 8.76 3.75
N GLU A 120 2.27 9.76 3.70
CA GLU A 120 2.24 10.76 2.63
C GLU A 120 2.44 10.10 1.25
N ARG A 121 3.43 9.23 1.11
CA ARG A 121 3.67 8.49 -0.15
C ARG A 121 2.46 7.64 -0.56
N GLU A 122 1.83 6.97 0.39
CA GLU A 122 0.64 6.16 0.12
C GLU A 122 -0.53 7.04 -0.33
N PHE A 123 -0.70 8.21 0.27
CA PHE A 123 -1.72 9.17 -0.13
C PHE A 123 -1.47 9.76 -1.53
N GLU A 124 -0.23 10.15 -1.82
CA GLU A 124 0.17 10.59 -3.16
C GLU A 124 -0.08 9.49 -4.20
N GLN A 125 0.27 8.24 -3.88
CA GLN A 125 0.04 7.09 -4.75
C GLN A 125 -1.45 6.84 -4.99
N ASP A 126 -2.28 6.89 -3.95
CA ASP A 126 -3.73 6.70 -4.07
C ASP A 126 -4.36 7.77 -4.98
N LYS A 127 -3.90 9.02 -4.89
CA LYS A 127 -4.33 10.10 -5.80
C LYS A 127 -3.93 9.84 -7.24
N VAL A 128 -2.69 9.44 -7.46
CA VAL A 128 -2.22 9.09 -8.81
C VAL A 128 -3.06 7.95 -9.37
N LEU A 129 -3.31 6.90 -8.60
CA LEU A 129 -4.10 5.75 -9.05
C LEU A 129 -5.52 6.16 -9.40
N ALA A 130 -6.18 6.97 -8.57
CA ALA A 130 -7.53 7.44 -8.85
C ALA A 130 -7.62 8.21 -10.18
N GLN A 131 -6.74 9.18 -10.38
CA GLN A 131 -6.72 10.00 -11.59
C GLN A 131 -6.24 9.21 -12.82
N TRP A 132 -5.22 8.38 -12.68
CA TRP A 132 -4.68 7.56 -13.78
C TRP A 132 -5.65 6.49 -14.25
N ASN A 133 -6.38 5.85 -13.32
CA ASN A 133 -7.45 4.92 -13.67
C ASN A 133 -8.53 5.63 -14.49
N ALA A 134 -9.00 6.80 -14.05
CA ALA A 134 -9.99 7.58 -14.79
C ALA A 134 -9.50 8.00 -16.19
N LEU A 135 -8.26 8.49 -16.30
CA LEU A 135 -7.68 8.89 -17.59
C LEU A 135 -7.51 7.71 -18.55
N SER A 136 -6.98 6.59 -18.07
CA SER A 136 -6.76 5.42 -18.91
C SER A 136 -8.07 4.78 -19.38
N GLU A 137 -9.12 4.76 -18.55
CA GLU A 137 -10.46 4.28 -18.96
C GLU A 137 -11.10 5.18 -20.01
N ALA A 138 -10.93 6.49 -19.89
CA ALA A 138 -11.54 7.45 -20.80
C ALA A 138 -10.85 7.51 -22.18
N TYR A 139 -9.51 7.42 -22.20
CA TYR A 139 -8.72 7.73 -23.40
C TYR A 139 -8.03 6.53 -24.05
N THR A 140 -8.18 5.32 -23.50
CA THR A 140 -7.63 4.11 -24.13
C THR A 140 -8.73 3.11 -24.49
N PRO A 141 -8.59 2.40 -25.63
CA PRO A 141 -9.51 1.33 -26.02
C PRO A 141 -9.15 -0.01 -25.35
N LEU A 142 -8.14 -0.04 -24.47
CA LEU A 142 -7.67 -1.27 -23.83
C LEU A 142 -8.67 -1.74 -22.78
N THR A 143 -8.88 -3.05 -22.69
CA THR A 143 -9.76 -3.67 -21.70
C THR A 143 -9.09 -4.86 -21.04
N GLY A 144 -9.61 -5.26 -19.87
CA GLY A 144 -9.12 -6.43 -19.12
C GLY A 144 -7.63 -6.36 -18.77
N ASP A 145 -6.92 -7.47 -18.97
CA ASP A 145 -5.51 -7.62 -18.59
C ASP A 145 -4.57 -6.64 -19.30
N SER A 146 -4.87 -6.28 -20.55
CA SER A 146 -4.06 -5.34 -21.32
C SER A 146 -4.10 -3.94 -20.71
N LEU A 147 -5.28 -3.52 -20.21
CA LEU A 147 -5.44 -2.24 -19.53
C LEU A 147 -4.68 -2.22 -18.19
N ILE A 148 -4.78 -3.30 -17.42
CA ILE A 148 -4.07 -3.44 -16.14
C ILE A 148 -2.56 -3.35 -16.36
N LYS A 149 -2.03 -4.09 -17.32
CA LYS A 149 -0.60 -4.06 -17.68
C LYS A 149 -0.16 -2.66 -18.13
N PHE A 150 -0.92 -2.03 -19.03
CA PHE A 150 -0.64 -0.67 -19.47
C PHE A 150 -0.56 0.31 -18.29
N ARG A 151 -1.53 0.25 -17.37
CA ARG A 151 -1.56 1.12 -16.19
C ARG A 151 -0.34 0.95 -15.30
N ILE A 152 0.09 -0.30 -15.07
CA ILE A 152 1.26 -0.61 -14.24
C ILE A 152 2.55 -0.10 -14.89
N TYR A 153 2.72 -0.31 -16.20
CA TYR A 153 3.97 0.05 -16.88
C TYR A 153 4.15 1.55 -17.09
N TYR A 154 3.06 2.27 -17.38
CA TYR A 154 3.12 3.69 -17.74
C TYR A 154 2.54 4.61 -16.67
N GLN A 155 2.49 4.16 -15.41
CA GLN A 155 1.97 5.00 -14.33
C GLN A 155 2.84 6.26 -14.17
N PRO A 156 2.25 7.48 -14.26
CA PRO A 156 3.01 8.71 -14.06
C PRO A 156 3.34 8.94 -12.58
N SER A 157 4.33 9.78 -12.32
CA SER A 157 4.63 10.24 -10.96
C SER A 157 3.63 11.29 -10.47
N TYR A 158 3.37 11.33 -9.16
CA TYR A 158 2.49 12.34 -8.55
C TYR A 158 2.93 13.77 -8.86
N LYS A 159 4.24 14.03 -8.82
CA LYS A 159 4.78 15.35 -9.16
C LYS A 159 4.42 15.74 -10.58
N TRP A 160 4.62 14.86 -11.56
CA TRP A 160 4.28 15.17 -12.94
C TRP A 160 2.77 15.42 -13.13
N LEU A 161 1.94 14.59 -12.51
CA LEU A 161 0.49 14.70 -12.60
C LEU A 161 -0.05 16.01 -12.00
N ARG A 162 0.58 16.50 -10.93
CA ARG A 162 0.21 17.77 -10.28
C ARG A 162 0.58 19.01 -11.09
N HIS A 163 1.64 18.96 -11.90
CA HIS A 163 2.12 20.11 -12.67
C HIS A 163 1.66 20.09 -14.13
N SER A 164 1.09 18.98 -14.60
CA SER A 164 0.63 18.83 -15.99
C SER A 164 -0.80 19.31 -16.13
N ASP A 165 -1.06 20.02 -17.23
CA ASP A 165 -2.41 20.36 -17.62
C ASP A 165 -3.16 19.13 -18.16
N HIS A 166 -4.49 19.22 -18.20
CA HIS A 166 -5.34 18.12 -18.68
C HIS A 166 -4.96 17.65 -20.10
N TYR A 167 -4.60 18.59 -20.99
CA TYR A 167 -4.16 18.26 -22.34
C TYR A 167 -2.84 17.49 -22.37
N ASP A 168 -1.88 17.88 -21.54
CA ASP A 168 -0.60 17.17 -21.41
C ASP A 168 -0.81 15.74 -20.89
N GLN A 169 -1.77 15.57 -19.98
CA GLN A 169 -2.17 14.26 -19.46
C GLN A 169 -2.74 13.36 -20.56
N ILE A 170 -3.61 13.88 -21.42
CA ILE A 170 -4.15 13.13 -22.56
C ILE A 170 -3.04 12.78 -23.55
N ALA A 171 -2.19 13.77 -23.90
CA ALA A 171 -1.08 13.56 -24.83
C ALA A 171 -0.11 12.47 -24.32
N TYR A 172 0.16 12.47 -23.02
CA TYR A 172 0.96 11.43 -22.37
C TYR A 172 0.31 10.04 -22.50
N VAL A 173 -0.99 9.91 -22.24
CA VAL A 173 -1.72 8.65 -22.41
C VAL A 173 -1.61 8.15 -23.86
N GLN A 174 -1.87 9.02 -24.83
CA GLN A 174 -1.86 8.64 -26.26
C GLN A 174 -0.47 8.20 -26.72
N ASN A 175 0.57 8.95 -26.34
CA ASN A 175 1.95 8.60 -26.68
C ASN A 175 2.34 7.24 -26.08
N ASN A 176 2.03 7.01 -24.81
CA ASN A 176 2.34 5.75 -24.15
C ASN A 176 1.51 4.59 -24.68
N LEU A 177 0.26 4.83 -25.05
CA LEU A 177 -0.60 3.83 -25.69
C LEU A 177 0.01 3.35 -27.00
N LYS A 178 0.49 4.28 -27.84
CA LYS A 178 1.21 3.95 -29.07
C LYS A 178 2.44 3.08 -28.76
N ASN A 179 3.28 3.51 -27.83
CA ASN A 179 4.47 2.76 -27.43
C ASN A 179 4.15 1.36 -26.91
N TYR A 180 3.07 1.21 -26.15
CA TYR A 180 2.59 -0.08 -25.65
C TYR A 180 2.19 -1.00 -26.80
N LEU A 181 1.36 -0.52 -27.74
CA LEU A 181 0.90 -1.32 -28.88
C LEU A 181 2.06 -1.71 -29.79
N ASP A 182 2.99 -0.79 -30.06
CA ASP A 182 4.19 -1.05 -30.86
C ASP A 182 5.05 -2.15 -30.21
N SER A 183 5.24 -2.10 -28.89
CA SER A 183 6.00 -3.12 -28.16
C SER A 183 5.36 -4.51 -28.23
N VAL A 184 4.03 -4.58 -28.14
CA VAL A 184 3.27 -5.83 -28.26
C VAL A 184 3.46 -6.44 -29.66
N VAL A 185 3.40 -5.62 -30.71
CA VAL A 185 3.65 -6.07 -32.10
C VAL A 185 5.06 -6.65 -32.24
N ILE A 186 6.08 -5.96 -31.73
CA ILE A 186 7.46 -6.43 -31.80
C ILE A 186 7.63 -7.77 -31.07
N ILE A 187 7.05 -7.90 -29.88
CA ILE A 187 7.10 -9.15 -29.09
C ILE A 187 6.44 -10.28 -29.87
N HIS A 188 5.27 -10.07 -30.46
CA HIS A 188 4.59 -11.09 -31.27
C HIS A 188 5.39 -11.50 -32.51
N GLN A 189 6.02 -10.55 -33.21
CA GLN A 189 6.89 -10.86 -34.35
C GLN A 189 8.12 -11.67 -33.95
N ARG A 190 8.71 -11.39 -32.79
CA ARG A 190 9.87 -12.13 -32.27
C ARG A 190 9.51 -13.53 -31.78
N LEU A 191 8.30 -13.70 -31.26
CA LEU A 191 7.80 -14.99 -30.76
C LEU A 191 7.17 -15.85 -31.87
N SER A 192 6.74 -15.26 -32.99
CA SER A 192 6.22 -16.03 -34.11
C SER A 192 7.34 -16.87 -34.71
N LEU A 193 7.13 -18.19 -34.74
CA LEU A 193 8.05 -19.11 -35.38
C LEU A 193 8.12 -18.81 -36.88
N PRO A 194 9.29 -18.98 -37.52
CA PRO A 194 9.39 -18.82 -38.96
C PRO A 194 8.38 -19.74 -39.65
N LYS A 195 7.58 -19.16 -40.53
CA LYS A 195 6.60 -19.91 -41.32
C LYS A 195 7.41 -20.82 -42.25
N LEU A 196 7.32 -22.14 -42.04
CA LEU A 196 7.92 -23.11 -42.96
C LEU A 196 7.12 -23.01 -44.27
N GLU A 197 7.75 -22.47 -45.31
CA GLU A 197 7.26 -22.65 -46.68
C GLU A 197 7.41 -24.14 -46.99
N ILE A 198 6.31 -24.88 -46.91
CA ILE A 198 6.27 -26.25 -47.41
C ILE A 198 6.42 -26.11 -48.93
N LEU A 199 7.62 -26.39 -49.43
CA LEU A 199 7.86 -26.58 -50.85
C LEU A 199 6.95 -27.72 -51.29
N ASN A 200 5.84 -27.37 -51.94
CA ASN A 200 5.01 -28.36 -52.62
C ASN A 200 5.86 -28.95 -53.76
N PRO A 201 6.08 -30.28 -53.78
CA PRO A 201 6.87 -30.94 -54.82
C PRO A 201 6.18 -30.88 -56.19
#